data_AF-A0AAD8XU77-F1
#
_entry.id   AF-A0AAD8XU77-F1
#
_cell.length_a   1.000
_cell.length_b   1.000
_cell.length_c   1.000
_cell.angle_alpha   90.00
_cell.angle_beta   90.00
_cell.angle_gamma   90.00
#
_symmetry.space_group_name_H-M   'P 1'
#
loop_
_entity.id
_entity.type
_entity.pdbx_description
1 polymer ?
#
loop_
_entity_poly.entity_id
_entity_poly.type
_entity_poly.pdbx_seq_one_letter_code
_entity_poly.pdbx_strand_id
1 'polypeptide(L)'
;MKRFTGGIGCTVEIDRQQAMERRDFDYYEARARNDVVKYADITSCNGNASVLVRLRFLRHPLKILRIADSNDDCDDDCFIVREGDDLGWLGCFIGKSKNLEELHLNSWGGGENIEALIEGINRNRSIGSIHVSTDLGGASFRNLTPFFRNNNSLTRLELNDFELGLECAQSIAFALGEGQCQSLTNLRLNDCNLSDEGLTVIATALRTYPQLESLRFQNNNIGLMGCIALRDMMRGGGIKLEDS
;
A
#
# COMPACT_ATOMS: atom_id res chain seq x y z
N MET A 1 2.89 -3.07 66.56
CA MET A 1 1.85 -3.63 65.67
C MET A 1 1.23 -2.50 64.86
N LYS A 2 1.31 -2.58 63.51
CA LYS A 2 0.42 -2.02 62.45
C LYS A 2 0.04 -0.51 62.55
N ARG A 3 0.07 0.30 61.49
CA ARG A 3 -0.39 0.08 60.12
C ARG A 3 0.32 1.02 59.13
N PHE A 4 0.82 0.47 58.03
CA PHE A 4 0.99 1.20 56.78
C PHE A 4 -0.35 1.20 56.04
N THR A 5 -0.84 2.36 55.64
CA THR A 5 -1.94 2.50 54.68
C THR A 5 -1.67 3.69 53.79
N GLY A 6 -1.79 3.48 52.48
CA GLY A 6 -2.15 4.53 51.53
C GLY A 6 -1.05 4.94 50.57
N GLY A 7 -1.07 4.39 49.36
CA GLY A 7 -0.24 4.88 48.25
C GLY A 7 -0.35 4.08 46.95
N ILE A 8 -1.46 3.36 46.71
CA ILE A 8 -1.68 2.58 45.46
C ILE A 8 -2.44 3.44 44.41
N GLY A 9 -2.86 4.65 44.75
CA GLY A 9 -3.64 5.51 43.86
C GLY A 9 -2.84 6.23 42.77
N CYS A 10 -1.55 6.51 43.00
CA CYS A 10 -0.77 7.35 42.09
C CYS A 10 -0.12 6.55 40.94
N THR A 11 0.22 5.27 41.17
CA THR A 11 0.89 4.45 40.16
C THR A 11 -0.05 3.96 39.06
N VAL A 12 -1.35 3.76 39.36
CA VAL A 12 -2.33 3.29 38.36
C VAL A 12 -2.82 4.42 37.44
N GLU A 13 -2.81 5.67 37.91
CA GLU A 13 -3.14 6.84 37.06
C GLU A 13 -1.96 7.31 36.20
N ILE A 14 -0.71 7.16 36.67
CA ILE A 14 0.48 7.46 35.89
C ILE A 14 0.72 6.40 34.80
N ASP A 15 0.40 5.12 35.05
CA ASP A 15 0.45 4.06 34.01
C ASP A 15 -0.62 4.24 32.91
N ARG A 16 -1.73 4.93 33.21
CA ARG A 16 -2.76 5.27 32.20
C ARG A 16 -2.39 6.44 31.30
N GLN A 17 -1.41 7.26 31.69
CA GLN A 17 -0.93 8.39 30.90
C GLN A 17 0.32 8.08 30.06
N GLN A 18 0.85 6.85 30.10
CA GLN A 18 2.02 6.43 29.32
C GLN A 18 1.82 5.17 28.45
N ALA A 19 0.64 4.57 28.43
CA ALA A 19 0.23 3.76 27.29
C ALA A 19 -0.35 4.70 26.22
N MET A 20 0.49 5.27 25.35
CA MET A 20 -0.02 5.72 24.05
C MET A 20 -0.67 4.49 23.43
N GLU A 21 -2.01 4.43 23.41
CA GLU A 21 -2.74 3.37 22.72
C GLU A 21 -2.16 3.31 21.30
N ARG A 22 -1.50 2.20 20.98
CA ARG A 22 -0.94 2.00 19.64
C ARG A 22 -2.10 2.13 18.67
N ARG A 23 -2.04 3.11 17.78
CA ARG A 23 -3.07 3.38 16.78
C ARG A 23 -2.85 2.42 15.61
N ASP A 24 -2.97 1.12 15.88
CA ASP A 24 -2.91 0.05 14.89
C ASP A 24 -4.29 -0.24 14.29
N PHE A 25 -4.38 -1.20 13.36
CA PHE A 25 -5.66 -1.50 12.72
C PHE A 25 -6.78 -1.85 13.71
N ASP A 26 -6.47 -2.58 14.79
CA ASP A 26 -7.47 -3.02 15.76
C ASP A 26 -8.01 -1.85 16.59
N TYR A 27 -7.17 -0.85 16.89
CA TYR A 27 -7.59 0.44 17.47
C TYR A 27 -8.66 1.13 16.62
N TYR A 28 -8.43 1.25 15.31
CA TYR A 28 -9.37 1.89 14.39
C TYR A 28 -10.62 1.06 14.18
N GLU A 29 -10.47 -0.26 14.08
CA GLU A 29 -11.60 -1.15 13.87
C GLU A 29 -12.57 -1.12 15.05
N ALA A 30 -12.07 -1.15 16.29
CA ALA A 30 -12.90 -1.05 17.48
C ALA A 30 -13.72 0.25 17.50
N ARG A 31 -13.11 1.37 17.10
CA ARG A 31 -13.76 2.69 17.01
C ARG A 31 -14.67 2.84 15.80
N ALA A 32 -14.43 2.11 14.72
CA ALA A 32 -15.35 2.06 13.58
C ALA A 32 -16.65 1.32 13.90
N ARG A 33 -16.63 0.43 14.91
CA ARG A 33 -17.78 -0.36 15.38
C ARG A 33 -18.67 0.39 16.39
N ASN A 34 -18.08 1.25 17.22
CA ASN A 34 -18.78 2.01 18.26
C ASN A 34 -18.92 3.49 17.85
N ASP A 35 -20.10 4.07 18.04
CA ASP A 35 -20.41 5.49 17.80
C ASP A 35 -20.26 6.02 16.36
N VAL A 36 -20.90 7.18 16.14
CA VAL A 36 -20.86 7.94 14.88
C VAL A 36 -19.43 8.41 14.66
N VAL A 37 -18.72 7.78 13.71
CA VAL A 37 -17.42 8.27 13.23
C VAL A 37 -17.56 9.75 12.84
N LYS A 38 -16.85 10.62 13.55
CA LYS A 38 -16.81 12.06 13.28
C LYS A 38 -15.72 12.34 12.26
N TYR A 39 -16.08 12.35 10.99
CA TYR A 39 -15.11 12.53 9.90
C TYR A 39 -14.32 13.85 9.98
N ALA A 40 -14.90 14.89 10.59
CA ALA A 40 -14.21 16.16 10.84
C ALA A 40 -13.03 16.05 11.81
N ASP A 41 -12.99 15.00 12.66
CA ASP A 41 -11.85 14.71 13.55
C ASP A 41 -10.76 13.88 12.84
N ILE A 42 -11.04 13.37 11.64
CA ILE A 42 -10.14 12.50 10.84
C ILE A 42 -9.42 13.30 9.77
N THR A 43 -10.14 14.22 9.13
CA THR A 43 -9.62 15.03 8.02
C THR A 43 -10.31 16.38 7.97
N SER A 44 -9.53 17.41 7.63
CA SER A 44 -10.03 18.77 7.42
C SER A 44 -10.78 18.94 6.09
N CYS A 45 -10.72 17.95 5.20
CA CYS A 45 -11.29 18.03 3.86
C CYS A 45 -12.63 17.30 3.72
N ASN A 46 -13.64 18.02 3.25
CA ASN A 46 -14.96 17.44 2.97
C ASN A 46 -14.92 16.35 1.89
N GLY A 47 -14.02 16.46 0.90
CA GLY A 47 -13.79 15.43 -0.12
C GLY A 47 -13.27 14.13 0.49
N ASN A 48 -12.21 14.21 1.30
CA ASN A 48 -11.67 13.07 2.03
C ASN A 48 -12.72 12.43 2.96
N ALA A 49 -13.52 13.24 3.65
CA ALA A 49 -14.62 12.74 4.48
C ALA A 49 -15.65 11.96 3.65
N SER A 50 -16.00 12.44 2.45
CA SER A 50 -16.88 11.73 1.51
C SER A 50 -16.29 10.38 1.07
N VAL A 51 -14.99 10.34 0.75
CA VAL A 51 -14.26 9.11 0.41
C VAL A 51 -14.32 8.10 1.56
N LEU A 52 -14.06 8.53 2.80
CA LEU A 52 -14.12 7.67 3.98
C LEU A 52 -15.53 7.11 4.23
N VAL A 53 -16.58 7.92 4.00
CA VAL A 53 -17.98 7.47 4.04
C VAL A 53 -18.24 6.39 2.99
N ARG A 54 -17.79 6.59 1.75
CA ARG A 54 -18.01 5.64 0.63
C ARG A 54 -17.22 4.34 0.78
N LEU A 55 -16.02 4.39 1.37
CA LEU A 55 -15.27 3.18 1.72
C LEU A 55 -15.97 2.39 2.85
N ARG A 56 -16.60 3.07 3.80
CA ARG A 56 -17.29 2.44 4.93
C ARG A 56 -18.65 1.85 4.56
N PHE A 57 -19.44 2.55 3.73
CA PHE A 57 -20.85 2.22 3.50
C PHE A 57 -21.13 1.71 2.08
N LEU A 58 -21.95 0.66 1.99
CA LEU A 58 -22.24 -0.05 0.74
C LEU A 58 -23.28 0.62 -0.17
N ARG A 59 -23.83 1.79 0.18
CA ARG A 59 -24.88 2.44 -0.62
C ARG A 59 -24.35 2.95 -1.97
N HIS A 60 -23.09 3.39 -2.00
CA HIS A 60 -22.38 3.81 -3.22
C HIS A 60 -20.91 3.39 -3.09
N PRO A 61 -20.60 2.09 -3.27
CA PRO A 61 -19.29 1.55 -2.96
C PRO A 61 -18.22 2.16 -3.87
N LEU A 62 -17.11 2.58 -3.26
CA LEU A 62 -15.95 3.07 -3.97
C LEU A 62 -15.18 1.90 -4.61
N LYS A 63 -15.08 1.90 -5.94
CA LYS A 63 -14.33 0.89 -6.71
C LYS A 63 -12.89 1.28 -6.96
N ILE A 64 -12.64 2.58 -7.16
CA ILE A 64 -11.32 3.14 -7.44
C ILE A 64 -11.04 4.14 -6.33
N LEU A 65 -9.89 4.03 -5.68
CA LEU A 65 -9.41 5.02 -4.72
C LEU A 65 -8.07 5.55 -5.19
N ARG A 66 -7.92 6.86 -5.22
CA ARG A 66 -6.60 7.50 -5.43
C ARG A 66 -6.16 8.19 -4.16
N ILE A 67 -4.92 7.97 -3.74
CA ILE A 67 -4.29 8.66 -2.61
C ILE A 67 -3.20 9.56 -3.18
N ALA A 68 -3.33 10.86 -2.99
CA ALA A 68 -2.44 11.88 -3.54
C ALA A 68 -2.21 13.00 -2.51
N ASP A 69 -1.28 13.92 -2.75
CA ASP A 69 -1.00 15.09 -1.90
C ASP A 69 -1.36 16.43 -2.56
N SER A 70 -1.72 16.43 -3.85
CA SER A 70 -2.24 17.60 -4.57
C SER A 70 -3.58 17.30 -5.25
N ASN A 71 -4.31 18.37 -5.58
CA ASN A 71 -5.59 18.28 -6.30
C ASN A 71 -5.40 18.17 -7.83
N ASP A 72 -4.17 18.07 -8.31
CA ASP A 72 -3.91 18.05 -9.74
C ASP A 72 -4.49 16.74 -10.30
N ASP A 73 -5.52 16.88 -11.16
CA ASP A 73 -6.23 15.78 -11.84
C ASP A 73 -7.11 14.85 -10.98
N CYS A 74 -7.65 15.34 -9.85
CA CYS A 74 -8.46 14.50 -8.96
C CYS A 74 -10.00 14.58 -9.16
N ASP A 75 -10.65 13.44 -9.40
CA ASP A 75 -12.11 13.27 -9.35
C ASP A 75 -12.63 13.12 -7.88
N ASP A 76 -13.94 12.95 -7.69
CA ASP A 76 -14.63 12.71 -6.39
C ASP A 76 -14.14 11.47 -5.59
N ASP A 77 -13.26 10.67 -6.18
CA ASP A 77 -12.74 9.39 -5.66
C ASP A 77 -11.34 9.52 -5.04
N CYS A 78 -10.81 10.74 -4.94
CA CYS A 78 -9.46 11.01 -4.45
C CYS A 78 -9.42 11.38 -2.96
N PHE A 79 -8.54 10.72 -2.21
CA PHE A 79 -8.15 11.11 -0.87
C PHE A 79 -6.86 11.93 -0.95
N ILE A 80 -6.99 13.25 -0.72
CA ILE A 80 -5.88 14.19 -0.80
C ILE A 80 -5.29 14.35 0.60
N VAL A 81 -4.16 13.68 0.86
CA VAL A 81 -3.48 13.65 2.14
C VAL A 81 -3.03 15.06 2.53
N ARG A 82 -3.53 15.53 3.68
CA ARG A 82 -3.16 16.82 4.28
C ARG A 82 -2.46 16.62 5.62
N GLU A 83 -1.73 17.63 6.04
CA GLU A 83 -1.17 17.68 7.40
C GLU A 83 -2.29 17.51 8.44
N GLY A 84 -2.07 16.61 9.40
CA GLY A 84 -3.03 16.27 10.45
C GLY A 84 -4.13 15.29 10.03
N ASP A 85 -4.17 14.84 8.76
CA ASP A 85 -5.06 13.75 8.37
C ASP A 85 -4.59 12.44 9.04
N ASP A 86 -5.55 11.71 9.61
CA ASP A 86 -5.30 10.45 10.28
C ASP A 86 -5.50 9.25 9.34
N LEU A 87 -4.41 8.82 8.71
CA LEU A 87 -4.43 7.80 7.66
C LEU A 87 -4.77 6.40 8.17
N GLY A 88 -4.74 6.17 9.48
CA GLY A 88 -5.14 4.88 10.02
C GLY A 88 -6.65 4.60 9.88
N TRP A 89 -7.50 5.63 9.86
CA TRP A 89 -8.92 5.47 9.50
C TRP A 89 -9.09 5.07 8.03
N LEU A 90 -8.32 5.70 7.14
CA LEU A 90 -8.30 5.35 5.72
C LEU A 90 -7.86 3.89 5.56
N GLY A 91 -6.77 3.49 6.22
CA GLY A 91 -6.31 2.11 6.29
C GLY A 91 -7.38 1.14 6.77
N CYS A 92 -8.02 1.44 7.89
CA CYS A 92 -9.09 0.61 8.44
C CYS A 92 -10.22 0.38 7.42
N PHE A 93 -10.66 1.43 6.73
CA PHE A 93 -11.74 1.31 5.74
C PHE A 93 -11.30 0.64 4.45
N ILE A 94 -10.08 0.86 3.97
CA ILE A 94 -9.49 0.10 2.86
C ILE A 94 -9.46 -1.38 3.20
N GLY A 95 -8.94 -1.75 4.37
CA GLY A 95 -8.81 -3.16 4.78
C GLY A 95 -10.14 -3.89 4.93
N LYS A 96 -11.24 -3.15 5.17
CA LYS A 96 -12.59 -3.71 5.28
C LYS A 96 -13.41 -3.64 4.01
N SER A 97 -12.98 -2.85 3.03
CA SER A 97 -13.69 -2.73 1.76
C SER A 97 -13.67 -4.06 1.01
N LYS A 98 -14.85 -4.45 0.50
CA LYS A 98 -15.02 -5.62 -0.37
C LYS A 98 -15.24 -5.23 -1.83
N ASN A 99 -15.31 -3.93 -2.11
CA ASN A 99 -15.64 -3.40 -3.44
C ASN A 99 -14.53 -2.55 -4.04
N LEU A 100 -13.47 -2.26 -3.26
CA LEU A 100 -12.33 -1.50 -3.75
C LEU A 100 -11.53 -2.41 -4.68
N GLU A 101 -11.63 -2.17 -5.97
CA GLU A 101 -11.04 -2.96 -7.06
C GLU A 101 -9.68 -2.38 -7.49
N GLU A 102 -9.50 -1.06 -7.36
CA GLU A 102 -8.32 -0.37 -7.85
C GLU A 102 -7.82 0.68 -6.85
N LEU A 103 -6.50 0.68 -6.60
CA LEU A 103 -5.85 1.61 -5.67
C LEU A 103 -4.69 2.32 -6.38
N HIS A 104 -4.75 3.64 -6.43
CA HIS A 104 -3.68 4.50 -6.96
C HIS A 104 -2.94 5.14 -5.79
N LEU A 105 -1.64 4.96 -5.71
CA LEU A 105 -0.75 5.50 -4.69
C LEU A 105 0.18 6.52 -5.35
N ASN A 106 -0.23 7.78 -5.30
CA ASN A 106 0.48 8.89 -5.93
C ASN A 106 1.24 9.73 -4.89
N SER A 107 0.94 9.58 -3.60
CA SER A 107 1.73 10.12 -2.49
C SER A 107 1.37 9.41 -1.19
N TRP A 108 2.34 9.27 -0.27
CA TRP A 108 2.04 8.95 1.13
C TRP A 108 1.70 10.21 1.94
N GLY A 109 2.04 11.40 1.42
CA GLY A 109 1.82 12.71 2.02
C GLY A 109 2.44 12.89 3.42
N GLY A 110 2.06 13.99 4.08
CA GLY A 110 2.44 14.32 5.47
C GLY A 110 1.43 13.86 6.52
N GLY A 111 0.58 12.88 6.20
CA GLY A 111 -0.45 12.37 7.10
C GLY A 111 0.13 11.50 8.22
N GLU A 112 -0.63 11.38 9.32
CA GLU A 112 -0.22 10.58 10.47
C GLU A 112 -0.63 9.11 10.35
N ASN A 113 0.03 8.22 11.09
CA ASN A 113 -0.32 6.80 11.21
C ASN A 113 -0.25 6.01 9.89
N ILE A 114 0.77 6.29 9.08
CA ILE A 114 1.05 5.61 7.81
C ILE A 114 1.16 4.08 7.95
N GLU A 115 1.68 3.60 9.08
CA GLU A 115 1.80 2.17 9.37
C GLU A 115 0.43 1.49 9.43
N ALA A 116 -0.58 2.16 9.98
CA ALA A 116 -1.95 1.65 10.02
C ALA A 116 -2.63 1.71 8.64
N LEU A 117 -2.26 2.66 7.78
CA LEU A 117 -2.64 2.64 6.36
C LEU A 117 -2.08 1.40 5.66
N ILE A 118 -0.78 1.13 5.81
CA ILE A 118 -0.13 -0.06 5.25
C ILE A 118 -0.76 -1.35 5.78
N GLU A 119 -1.03 -1.44 7.09
CA GLU A 119 -1.70 -2.59 7.69
C GLU A 119 -3.12 -2.79 7.11
N GLY A 120 -3.85 -1.68 6.93
CA GLY A 120 -5.13 -1.67 6.25
C GLY A 120 -5.07 -2.25 4.83
N ILE A 121 -4.13 -1.77 4.01
CA ILE A 121 -3.90 -2.28 2.65
C ILE A 121 -3.59 -3.79 2.72
N ASN A 122 -2.69 -4.22 3.62
CA ASN A 122 -2.33 -5.63 3.85
C ASN A 122 -3.52 -6.54 4.21
N ARG A 123 -4.60 -5.99 4.77
CA ARG A 123 -5.83 -6.73 5.11
C ARG A 123 -6.87 -6.75 3.99
N ASN A 124 -6.74 -5.90 2.98
CA ASN A 124 -7.67 -5.87 1.85
C ASN A 124 -7.56 -7.14 0.98
N ARG A 125 -8.70 -7.62 0.47
CA ARG A 125 -8.80 -8.80 -0.41
C ARG A 125 -9.55 -8.54 -1.72
N SER A 126 -10.01 -7.32 -1.95
CA SER A 126 -10.78 -6.95 -3.15
C SER A 126 -9.95 -6.25 -4.22
N ILE A 127 -8.84 -5.61 -3.84
CA ILE A 127 -7.99 -4.85 -4.76
C ILE A 127 -7.39 -5.82 -5.80
N GLY A 128 -7.75 -5.57 -7.06
CA GLY A 128 -7.27 -6.30 -8.23
C GLY A 128 -6.22 -5.55 -9.05
N SER A 129 -6.13 -4.23 -8.87
CA SER A 129 -5.15 -3.37 -9.55
C SER A 129 -4.52 -2.38 -8.57
N ILE A 130 -3.19 -2.29 -8.56
CA ILE A 130 -2.44 -1.24 -7.87
C ILE A 130 -1.65 -0.45 -8.90
N HIS A 131 -1.79 0.88 -8.84
CA HIS A 131 -0.96 1.83 -9.58
C HIS A 131 -0.14 2.66 -8.60
N VAL A 132 1.15 2.83 -8.85
CA VAL A 132 2.07 3.62 -8.03
C VAL A 132 2.81 4.60 -8.93
N SER A 133 2.70 5.89 -8.61
CA SER A 133 3.31 6.96 -9.40
C SER A 133 4.22 7.90 -8.59
N THR A 134 4.77 7.38 -7.49
CA THR A 134 5.66 8.11 -6.59
C THR A 134 6.63 7.15 -5.92
N ASP A 135 7.75 7.69 -5.44
CA ASP A 135 8.60 6.95 -4.51
C ASP A 135 7.84 6.74 -3.20
N LEU A 136 7.50 5.48 -2.92
CA LEU A 136 6.87 5.08 -1.68
C LEU A 136 7.88 4.95 -0.54
N GLY A 137 9.19 5.05 -0.82
CA GLY A 137 10.30 4.77 0.07
C GLY A 137 10.72 3.30 0.03
N GLY A 138 12.02 3.05 0.15
CA GLY A 138 12.62 1.72 0.03
C GLY A 138 12.07 0.65 0.99
N ALA A 139 11.46 1.02 2.11
CA ALA A 139 10.83 0.05 3.03
C ALA A 139 9.35 -0.26 2.72
N SER A 140 8.67 0.56 1.93
CA SER A 140 7.20 0.50 1.83
C SER A 140 6.69 -0.71 1.05
N PHE A 141 7.32 -1.06 -0.08
CA PHE A 141 6.98 -2.30 -0.79
C PHE A 141 7.23 -3.54 0.08
N ARG A 142 8.33 -3.55 0.83
CA ARG A 142 8.60 -4.60 1.81
C ARG A 142 7.50 -4.71 2.87
N ASN A 143 6.98 -3.59 3.37
CA ASN A 143 5.87 -3.60 4.33
C ASN A 143 4.54 -4.06 3.71
N LEU A 144 4.40 -3.99 2.38
CA LEU A 144 3.27 -4.54 1.62
C LEU A 144 3.41 -6.05 1.32
N THR A 145 4.48 -6.72 1.74
CA THR A 145 4.64 -8.18 1.56
C THR A 145 3.40 -8.99 2.03
N PRO A 146 2.78 -8.70 3.19
CA PRO A 146 1.57 -9.42 3.62
C PRO A 146 0.37 -9.24 2.68
N PHE A 147 0.26 -8.12 1.98
CA PHE A 147 -0.75 -7.92 0.93
C PHE A 147 -0.54 -8.93 -0.18
N PHE A 148 0.65 -8.96 -0.80
CA PHE A 148 0.96 -9.89 -1.88
C PHE A 148 0.78 -11.36 -1.48
N ARG A 149 1.14 -11.71 -0.24
CA ARG A 149 1.01 -13.07 0.30
C ARG A 149 -0.43 -13.54 0.47
N ASN A 150 -1.33 -12.64 0.82
CA ASN A 150 -2.69 -13.01 1.22
C ASN A 150 -3.77 -12.52 0.24
N ASN A 151 -3.37 -11.83 -0.83
CA ASN A 151 -4.28 -11.34 -1.85
C ASN A 151 -4.25 -12.27 -3.07
N ASN A 152 -5.44 -12.75 -3.46
CA ASN A 152 -5.67 -13.62 -4.63
C ASN A 152 -6.51 -12.92 -5.71
N SER A 153 -6.71 -11.61 -5.58
CA SER A 153 -7.49 -10.76 -6.48
C SER A 153 -6.59 -9.87 -7.33
N LEU A 154 -5.37 -9.55 -6.85
CA LEU A 154 -4.41 -8.69 -7.54
C LEU A 154 -3.95 -9.34 -8.85
N THR A 155 -4.42 -8.82 -9.98
CA THR A 155 -4.01 -9.24 -11.33
C THR A 155 -3.01 -8.29 -11.96
N ARG A 156 -2.94 -7.04 -11.46
CA ARG A 156 -2.17 -5.97 -12.09
C ARG A 156 -1.44 -5.12 -11.05
N LEU A 157 -0.14 -4.97 -11.25
CA LEU A 157 0.71 -4.03 -10.52
C LEU A 157 1.41 -3.11 -11.55
N GLU A 158 1.20 -1.81 -11.43
CA GLU A 158 1.79 -0.81 -12.31
C GLU A 158 2.57 0.21 -11.47
N LEU A 159 3.82 0.43 -11.83
CA LEU A 159 4.68 1.47 -11.29
C LEU A 159 5.12 2.32 -12.48
N ASN A 160 4.82 3.63 -12.45
CA ASN A 160 5.18 4.51 -13.55
C ASN A 160 5.62 5.89 -13.06
N ASP A 161 6.39 6.60 -13.87
CA ASP A 161 6.64 8.04 -13.70
C ASP A 161 7.37 8.45 -12.41
N PHE A 162 8.22 7.58 -11.85
CA PHE A 162 9.11 7.94 -10.74
C PHE A 162 10.42 7.14 -10.73
N GLU A 163 11.49 7.72 -10.20
CA GLU A 163 12.78 7.03 -10.08
C GLU A 163 12.74 5.95 -8.99
N LEU A 164 12.79 4.68 -9.41
CA LEU A 164 12.82 3.55 -8.47
C LEU A 164 14.14 3.51 -7.67
N GLY A 165 15.26 3.70 -8.36
CA GLY A 165 16.58 3.38 -7.80
C GLY A 165 16.73 1.89 -7.43
N LEU A 166 17.93 1.51 -6.98
CA LEU A 166 18.23 0.11 -6.67
C LEU A 166 17.52 -0.38 -5.40
N GLU A 167 17.40 0.47 -4.37
CA GLU A 167 16.79 0.10 -3.09
C GLU A 167 15.29 -0.22 -3.25
N CYS A 168 14.54 0.61 -3.97
CA CYS A 168 13.12 0.33 -4.23
C CYS A 168 12.96 -0.93 -5.10
N ALA A 169 13.81 -1.12 -6.12
CA ALA A 169 13.80 -2.34 -6.92
C ALA A 169 14.05 -3.60 -6.08
N GLN A 170 14.97 -3.55 -5.11
CA GLN A 170 15.20 -4.64 -4.15
C GLN A 170 14.00 -4.87 -3.23
N SER A 171 13.32 -3.81 -2.79
CA SER A 171 12.12 -3.88 -1.98
C SER A 171 10.94 -4.52 -2.71
N ILE A 172 10.74 -4.14 -3.98
CA ILE A 172 9.76 -4.75 -4.87
C ILE A 172 10.09 -6.22 -5.10
N ALA A 173 11.35 -6.54 -5.44
CA ALA A 173 11.80 -7.91 -5.63
C ALA A 173 11.58 -8.77 -4.37
N PHE A 174 11.86 -8.22 -3.19
CA PHE A 174 11.59 -8.88 -1.91
C PHE A 174 10.09 -9.14 -1.72
N ALA A 175 9.25 -8.13 -1.90
CA ALA A 175 7.81 -8.24 -1.71
C ALA A 175 7.18 -9.25 -2.70
N LEU A 176 7.63 -9.25 -3.96
CA LEU A 176 7.21 -10.22 -4.96
C LEU A 176 7.70 -11.64 -4.63
N GLY A 177 8.98 -11.79 -4.27
CA GLY A 177 9.57 -13.09 -3.95
C GLY A 177 8.98 -13.75 -2.71
N GLU A 178 8.72 -12.98 -1.65
CA GLU A 178 8.15 -13.44 -0.38
C GLU A 178 6.62 -13.47 -0.37
N GLY A 179 6.00 -12.65 -1.21
CA GLY A 179 4.55 -12.55 -1.37
C GLY A 179 3.99 -13.64 -2.27
N GLN A 180 4.67 -13.96 -3.39
CA GLN A 180 4.25 -15.01 -4.33
C GLN A 180 2.76 -14.91 -4.74
N CYS A 181 2.28 -13.71 -5.06
CA CYS A 181 0.87 -13.46 -5.40
C CYS A 181 0.49 -14.19 -6.70
N GLN A 182 -0.20 -15.33 -6.56
CA GLN A 182 -0.50 -16.23 -7.68
C GLN A 182 -1.54 -15.70 -8.67
N SER A 183 -2.24 -14.61 -8.32
CA SER A 183 -3.18 -13.96 -9.24
C SER A 183 -2.53 -12.91 -10.14
N LEU A 184 -1.29 -12.51 -9.87
CA LEU A 184 -0.62 -11.43 -10.60
C LEU A 184 -0.23 -11.88 -12.02
N THR A 185 -0.90 -11.33 -13.03
CA THR A 185 -0.68 -11.64 -14.45
C THR A 185 0.01 -10.50 -15.22
N ASN A 186 -0.02 -9.27 -14.69
CA ASN A 186 0.51 -8.09 -15.37
C ASN A 186 1.37 -7.25 -14.43
N LEU A 187 2.63 -7.02 -14.81
CA LEU A 187 3.54 -6.08 -14.15
C LEU A 187 3.99 -5.00 -15.15
N ARG A 188 3.85 -3.73 -14.78
CA ARG A 188 4.38 -2.59 -15.54
C ARG A 188 5.31 -1.76 -14.67
N LEU A 189 6.45 -1.38 -15.24
CA LEU A 189 7.53 -0.62 -14.63
C LEU A 189 7.99 0.46 -15.62
N ASN A 190 7.08 1.23 -16.23
CA ASN A 190 7.45 2.16 -17.30
C ASN A 190 7.97 3.48 -16.74
N ASP A 191 8.89 4.15 -17.44
CA ASP A 191 9.33 5.50 -17.06
C ASP A 191 9.87 5.57 -15.61
N CYS A 192 10.50 4.49 -15.14
CA CYS A 192 10.93 4.34 -13.74
C CYS A 192 12.44 4.60 -13.49
N ASN A 193 13.17 5.04 -14.52
CA ASN A 193 14.64 5.09 -14.54
C ASN A 193 15.30 3.78 -14.05
N LEU A 194 14.69 2.63 -14.37
CA LEU A 194 15.16 1.32 -13.94
C LEU A 194 16.51 1.01 -14.60
N SER A 195 17.50 0.64 -13.80
CA SER A 195 18.83 0.21 -14.27
C SER A 195 18.87 -1.29 -14.54
N ASP A 196 19.95 -1.76 -15.19
CA ASP A 196 20.25 -3.19 -15.35
C ASP A 196 20.22 -3.96 -14.02
N GLU A 197 20.77 -3.37 -12.95
CA GLU A 197 20.82 -3.97 -11.62
C GLU A 197 19.43 -4.07 -11.00
N GLY A 198 18.64 -3.00 -11.08
CA GLY A 198 17.26 -2.97 -10.61
C GLY A 198 16.38 -3.98 -11.35
N LEU A 199 16.49 -4.05 -12.67
CA LEU A 199 15.76 -5.05 -13.45
C LEU A 199 16.22 -6.47 -13.14
N THR A 200 17.52 -6.70 -12.91
CA THR A 200 18.05 -8.03 -12.57
C THR A 200 17.45 -8.59 -11.29
N VAL A 201 17.33 -7.77 -10.24
CA VAL A 201 16.73 -8.21 -8.97
C VAL A 201 15.23 -8.50 -9.11
N ILE A 202 14.50 -7.66 -9.84
CA ILE A 202 13.07 -7.88 -10.11
C ILE A 202 12.87 -9.14 -10.96
N ALA A 203 13.62 -9.30 -12.05
CA ALA A 203 13.57 -10.47 -12.92
C ALA A 203 13.89 -11.77 -12.18
N THR A 204 14.80 -11.72 -11.19
CA THR A 204 15.10 -12.88 -10.35
C THR A 204 13.89 -13.30 -9.50
N ALA A 205 13.19 -12.34 -8.89
CA ALA A 205 11.97 -12.62 -8.12
C ALA A 205 10.84 -13.18 -9.01
N LEU A 206 10.69 -12.62 -10.21
CA LEU A 206 9.65 -13.02 -11.18
C LEU A 206 9.79 -14.46 -11.69
N ARG A 207 10.94 -15.14 -11.50
CA ARG A 207 11.07 -16.57 -11.80
C ARG A 207 10.08 -17.45 -11.03
N THR A 208 9.51 -16.94 -9.94
CA THR A 208 8.49 -17.62 -9.13
C THR A 208 7.04 -17.35 -9.60
N TYR A 209 6.86 -16.64 -10.72
CA TYR A 209 5.55 -16.24 -11.28
C TYR A 209 5.29 -16.88 -12.66
N PRO A 210 5.06 -18.20 -12.75
CA PRO A 210 4.79 -18.88 -14.03
C PRO A 210 3.49 -18.41 -14.71
N GLN A 211 2.58 -17.79 -13.96
CA GLN A 211 1.32 -17.22 -14.44
C GLN A 211 1.47 -15.80 -15.02
N LEU A 212 2.63 -15.16 -14.88
CA LEU A 212 2.81 -13.79 -15.36
C LEU A 212 2.69 -13.78 -16.89
N GLU A 213 1.70 -13.07 -17.41
CA GLU A 213 1.42 -13.04 -18.84
C GLU A 213 2.13 -11.89 -19.54
N SER A 214 2.28 -10.75 -18.85
CA SER A 214 2.80 -9.50 -19.44
C SER A 214 3.74 -8.78 -18.47
N LEU A 215 4.94 -8.47 -18.96
CA LEU A 215 5.91 -7.59 -18.31
C LEU A 215 6.23 -6.41 -19.24
N ARG A 216 6.00 -5.18 -18.79
CA ARG A 216 6.38 -3.95 -19.50
C ARG A 216 7.35 -3.11 -18.68
N PHE A 217 8.35 -2.55 -19.34
CA PHE A 217 9.42 -1.74 -18.74
C PHE A 217 9.92 -0.69 -19.74
N GLN A 218 9.00 -0.09 -20.49
CA GLN A 218 9.31 0.94 -21.49
C GLN A 218 9.98 2.16 -20.84
N ASN A 219 10.77 2.90 -21.62
CA ASN A 219 11.41 4.15 -21.19
C ASN A 219 12.28 4.00 -19.92
N ASN A 220 13.01 2.89 -19.82
CA ASN A 220 14.01 2.66 -18.77
C ASN A 220 15.43 2.58 -19.34
N ASN A 221 16.42 2.64 -18.47
CA ASN A 221 17.83 2.58 -18.84
C ASN A 221 18.37 1.13 -18.81
N ILE A 222 17.78 0.27 -19.63
CA ILE A 222 18.10 -1.17 -19.69
C ILE A 222 19.13 -1.44 -20.79
N GLY A 223 20.29 -1.94 -20.37
CA GLY A 223 21.39 -2.36 -21.22
C GLY A 223 21.44 -3.88 -21.40
N LEU A 224 22.65 -4.37 -21.72
CA LEU A 224 22.89 -5.78 -22.01
C LEU A 224 22.62 -6.68 -20.80
N MET A 225 22.96 -6.24 -19.58
CA MET A 225 22.83 -7.09 -18.41
C MET A 225 21.38 -7.30 -18.01
N GLY A 226 20.54 -6.26 -18.12
CA GLY A 226 19.10 -6.38 -17.92
C GLY A 226 18.45 -7.29 -18.97
N CYS A 227 18.86 -7.19 -20.24
CA CYS A 227 18.42 -8.11 -21.29
C CYS A 227 18.77 -9.57 -20.99
N ILE A 228 19.99 -9.83 -20.48
CA ILE A 228 20.42 -11.17 -20.06
C ILE A 228 19.55 -11.69 -18.91
N ALA A 229 19.26 -10.84 -17.91
CA ALA A 229 18.42 -11.21 -16.78
C ALA A 229 16.99 -11.57 -17.22
N LEU A 230 16.40 -10.79 -18.13
CA LEU A 230 15.08 -11.07 -18.72
C LEU A 230 15.07 -12.41 -19.46
N ARG A 231 16.05 -12.67 -20.32
CA ARG A 231 16.20 -13.94 -21.02
C ARG A 231 16.25 -15.11 -20.04
N ASP A 232 17.04 -14.98 -18.97
CA ASP A 232 17.21 -16.05 -17.99
C ASP A 232 15.97 -16.25 -17.11
N MET A 233 15.17 -15.21 -16.88
CA MET A 233 13.85 -15.32 -16.26
C MET A 233 12.86 -16.04 -17.18
N MET A 234 12.81 -15.72 -18.48
CA MET A 234 11.88 -16.33 -19.45
C MET A 234 12.18 -17.78 -19.77
N ARG A 235 13.43 -18.24 -19.61
CA ARG A 235 13.76 -19.67 -19.72
C ARG A 235 12.96 -20.54 -18.74
N GLY A 236 12.37 -19.94 -17.70
CA GLY A 236 11.50 -20.61 -16.73
C GLY A 236 9.99 -20.58 -17.04
N GLY A 237 9.50 -19.88 -18.08
CA GLY A 237 8.04 -19.75 -18.30
C GLY A 237 7.60 -18.93 -19.53
N GLY A 238 6.31 -19.02 -19.89
CA GLY A 238 5.70 -18.44 -21.11
C GLY A 238 5.31 -16.97 -21.03
N ILE A 239 6.16 -16.12 -20.44
CA ILE A 239 5.90 -14.68 -20.26
C ILE A 239 5.98 -13.96 -21.61
N LYS A 240 4.99 -13.13 -21.94
CA LYS A 240 5.06 -12.24 -23.10
C LYS A 240 5.70 -10.91 -22.72
N LEU A 241 6.71 -10.52 -23.48
CA LEU A 241 7.14 -9.12 -23.52
C LEU A 241 6.23 -8.37 -24.48
N GLU A 242 5.62 -7.29 -24.00
CA GLU A 242 4.86 -6.38 -24.85
C GLU A 242 5.66 -5.09 -24.99
N ASP A 243 5.88 -4.68 -26.24
CA ASP A 243 6.57 -3.47 -26.70
C ASP A 243 7.54 -2.90 -25.67
N SER A 244 8.78 -3.41 -25.67
CA SER A 244 9.87 -2.97 -24.80
C SER A 244 10.69 -1.86 -25.45
#